data_AF-A0A6J1W3D2-F1
#
_entry.id   AF-A0A6J1W3D2-F1
#
_cell.length_a   1.000
_cell.length_b   1.000
_cell.length_c   1.000
_cell.angle_alpha   90.00
_cell.angle_beta   90.00
_cell.angle_gamma   90.00
#
_symmetry.space_group_name_H-M   'P 1'
#
loop_
_entity.id
_entity.type
_entity.pdbx_description
1 polymer ?
#
loop_
_entity_poly.entity_id
_entity_poly.type
_entity_poly.pdbx_seq_one_letter_code
_entity_poly.pdbx_strand_id
1 'polypeptide(L)'
;MKKLLLIDADCGVDDAQAIMMALANPSVEVLGITCTYGNNLLENTSRNVLRVLQVCNKLEIPVYPGAPAPLLGGPVTGALFHGKDGLGDVPDPNAPGTELLQKENAVTAILRIVNERPGQVRWYRYPKYLS
;
A
#
# COMPACT_ATOMS: atom_id res chain seq x y z
N MET A 1 22.50 6.44 -8.58
CA MET A 1 21.59 6.88 -7.51
C MET A 1 20.36 6.00 -7.53
N LYS A 2 19.82 5.60 -6.37
CA LYS A 2 18.58 4.83 -6.31
C LYS A 2 17.39 5.70 -6.70
N LYS A 3 16.37 5.08 -7.31
CA LYS A 3 15.07 5.72 -7.55
C LYS A 3 14.28 5.69 -6.25
N LEU A 4 13.95 6.87 -5.74
CA LEU A 4 13.12 7.02 -4.55
C LEU A 4 11.66 6.83 -4.95
N LEU A 5 10.99 5.85 -4.35
CA LEU A 5 9.65 5.42 -4.72
C LEU A 5 8.69 5.56 -3.53
N LEU A 6 7.56 6.22 -3.76
CA LEU A 6 6.40 6.20 -2.87
C LEU A 6 5.29 5.42 -3.58
N ILE A 7 4.80 4.35 -2.95
CA ILE A 7 3.81 3.45 -3.54
C ILE A 7 2.43 3.76 -2.95
N ASP A 8 1.42 3.97 -3.79
CA ASP A 8 0.02 4.06 -3.39
C ASP A 8 -0.72 2.83 -3.90
N ALA A 9 -1.28 2.04 -2.98
CA ALA A 9 -1.82 0.72 -3.28
C ALA A 9 -3.14 0.44 -2.55
N ASP A 10 -4.06 -0.25 -3.22
CA ASP A 10 -5.26 -0.88 -2.66
C ASP A 10 -5.04 -2.39 -2.47
N CYS A 11 -3.90 -2.73 -1.84
CA CYS A 11 -3.23 -4.03 -1.88
C CYS A 11 -4.10 -5.27 -2.13
N GLY A 12 -4.26 -5.59 -3.42
CA GLY A 12 -4.68 -6.90 -3.92
C GLY A 12 -3.48 -7.80 -4.26
N VAL A 13 -3.74 -8.88 -5.00
CA VAL A 13 -2.73 -9.87 -5.40
C VAL A 13 -1.66 -9.27 -6.32
N ASP A 14 -2.07 -8.45 -7.29
CA ASP A 14 -1.19 -7.76 -8.23
C ASP A 14 -0.39 -6.64 -7.55
N ASP A 15 -1.00 -5.89 -6.64
CA ASP A 15 -0.31 -4.90 -5.83
C ASP A 15 0.77 -5.53 -4.93
N ALA A 16 0.46 -6.67 -4.30
CA ALA A 16 1.42 -7.43 -3.51
C ALA A 16 2.64 -7.83 -4.35
N GLN A 17 2.41 -8.30 -5.58
CA GLN A 17 3.49 -8.61 -6.53
C GLN A 17 4.30 -7.36 -6.90
N ALA A 18 3.65 -6.23 -7.20
CA ALA A 18 4.33 -4.99 -7.52
C ALA A 18 5.21 -4.48 -6.36
N ILE A 19 4.71 -4.56 -5.12
CA ILE A 19 5.48 -4.22 -3.92
C ILE A 19 6.68 -5.15 -3.78
N MET A 20 6.50 -6.48 -3.87
CA MET A 20 7.60 -7.45 -3.79
C MET A 20 8.69 -7.17 -4.85
N MET A 21 8.28 -6.86 -6.09
CA MET A 21 9.21 -6.50 -7.17
C MET A 21 9.97 -5.20 -6.89
N ALA A 22 9.31 -4.18 -6.32
CA ALA A 22 9.95 -2.93 -5.94
C ALA A 22 11.00 -3.14 -4.83
N LEU A 23 10.68 -3.96 -3.83
CA LEU A 23 11.57 -4.28 -2.71
C LEU A 23 12.76 -5.14 -3.12
N ALA A 24 12.58 -6.03 -4.10
CA ALA A 24 13.65 -6.86 -4.64
C ALA A 24 14.62 -6.09 -5.56
N ASN A 25 14.26 -4.89 -6.03
CA ASN A 25 15.08 -4.12 -6.96
C ASN A 25 16.13 -3.26 -6.21
N PRO A 26 17.44 -3.56 -6.33
CA PRO A 26 18.48 -2.82 -5.60
C PRO A 26 18.64 -1.36 -6.05
N SER A 27 18.11 -1.01 -7.21
CA SER A 27 18.11 0.36 -7.74
C SER A 27 16.92 1.19 -7.26
N VAL A 28 16.03 0.62 -6.44
CA VAL A 28 14.84 1.28 -5.88
C VAL A 28 15.00 1.41 -4.36
N GLU A 29 14.50 2.51 -3.83
CA GLU A 29 14.34 2.72 -2.40
C GLU A 29 12.89 3.12 -2.15
N VAL A 30 12.15 2.25 -1.45
CA VAL A 30 10.76 2.51 -1.09
C VAL A 30 10.73 3.36 0.17
N LEU A 31 10.27 4.59 0.04
CA LEU A 31 10.20 5.57 1.14
C LEU A 31 9.00 5.34 2.08
N GLY A 32 7.98 4.64 1.58
CA GLY A 32 6.75 4.35 2.28
C GLY A 32 5.71 3.78 1.34
N ILE A 33 4.63 3.27 1.92
CA ILE A 33 3.47 2.76 1.18
C ILE A 33 2.22 3.44 1.73
N THR A 34 1.46 4.11 0.87
CA THR A 34 0.14 4.64 1.20
C THR A 34 -0.93 3.64 0.78
N CYS A 35 -1.98 3.53 1.60
CA CYS A 35 -3.07 2.58 1.36
C CYS A 35 -4.38 3.30 1.06
N THR A 36 -5.17 2.75 0.15
CA THR A 36 -6.53 3.22 -0.15
C THR A 36 -7.50 2.04 -0.19
N TYR A 37 -8.81 2.33 -0.14
CA TYR A 37 -9.83 1.36 -0.55
C TYR A 37 -9.75 1.10 -2.07
N GLY A 38 -10.26 -0.06 -2.50
CA GLY A 38 -10.28 -0.46 -3.92
C GLY A 38 -10.56 -1.96 -4.05
N ASN A 39 -9.54 -2.81 -4.23
CA ASN A 39 -9.75 -4.27 -4.24
C ASN A 39 -10.47 -4.79 -3.00
N ASN A 40 -10.27 -4.13 -1.85
CA ASN A 40 -11.00 -4.37 -0.63
C ASN A 40 -11.16 -3.07 0.18
N LEU A 41 -11.77 -3.16 1.36
CA LEU A 41 -11.83 -2.08 2.35
C LEU A 41 -10.42 -1.67 2.77
N LEU A 42 -10.23 -0.38 3.09
CA LEU A 42 -8.95 0.19 3.51
C LEU A 42 -8.26 -0.61 4.63
N GLU A 43 -9.04 -1.13 5.58
CA GLU A 43 -8.49 -1.94 6.68
C GLU A 43 -7.80 -3.20 6.16
N ASN A 44 -8.42 -3.90 5.22
CA ASN A 44 -7.86 -5.11 4.61
C ASN A 44 -6.66 -4.76 3.72
N THR A 45 -6.77 -3.73 2.88
CA THR A 45 -5.64 -3.34 2.01
C THR A 45 -4.42 -2.91 2.83
N SER A 46 -4.61 -2.18 3.94
CA SER A 46 -3.53 -1.80 4.85
C SER A 46 -2.87 -2.99 5.54
N ARG A 47 -3.67 -3.96 6.02
CA ARG A 47 -3.16 -5.22 6.59
C ARG A 47 -2.40 -6.05 5.55
N ASN A 48 -2.89 -6.11 4.32
CA ASN A 48 -2.25 -6.86 3.24
C ASN A 48 -0.87 -6.28 2.89
N VAL A 49 -0.71 -4.95 2.87
CA VAL A 49 0.62 -4.32 2.71
C VAL A 49 1.56 -4.77 3.83
N LEU A 50 1.13 -4.73 5.09
CA LEU A 50 1.98 -5.16 6.20
C LEU A 50 2.36 -6.64 6.09
N ARG A 51 1.44 -7.53 5.69
CA ARG A 51 1.73 -8.96 5.44
C ARG A 51 2.80 -9.13 4.36
N VAL A 52 2.70 -8.38 3.26
CA VAL A 52 3.72 -8.40 2.19
C VAL A 52 5.08 -7.93 2.73
N LEU A 53 5.10 -6.83 3.49
CA LEU A 53 6.33 -6.32 4.11
C LEU A 53 6.94 -7.33 5.09
N GLN A 54 6.12 -8.03 5.88
CA GLN A 54 6.60 -9.09 6.78
C GLN A 54 7.27 -10.22 6.02
N VAL A 55 6.64 -10.73 4.96
CA VAL A 55 7.20 -11.79 4.11
C VAL A 55 8.51 -11.35 3.47
N CYS A 56 8.64 -10.08 3.10
CA CYS A 56 9.86 -9.51 2.54
C CYS A 56 10.93 -9.13 3.59
N ASN A 57 10.66 -9.29 4.89
CA ASN A 57 11.51 -8.78 5.98
C ASN A 57 11.77 -7.27 5.85
N LYS A 58 10.70 -6.50 5.60
CA LYS A 58 10.70 -5.05 5.33
C LYS A 58 9.71 -4.24 6.17
N LEU A 59 9.42 -4.70 7.38
CA LEU A 59 8.48 -4.02 8.30
C LEU A 59 8.99 -2.65 8.79
N GLU A 60 10.24 -2.29 8.54
CA GLU A 60 10.76 -0.93 8.80
C GLU A 60 10.18 0.12 7.85
N ILE A 61 9.57 -0.28 6.72
CA ILE A 61 8.97 0.64 5.76
C ILE A 61 7.62 1.14 6.29
N PRO A 62 7.41 2.47 6.40
CA PRO A 62 6.19 3.00 6.97
C PRO A 62 4.99 2.82 6.04
N VAL A 63 3.87 2.37 6.60
CA VAL A 63 2.58 2.18 5.91
C VAL A 63 1.57 3.20 6.42
N TYR A 64 1.00 3.99 5.53
CA TYR A 64 0.11 5.11 5.86
C TYR A 64 -1.31 4.85 5.35
N PRO A 65 -2.30 4.66 6.23
CA PRO A 65 -3.70 4.56 5.82
C PRO A 65 -4.20 5.88 5.21
N GLY A 66 -4.88 5.78 4.07
CA GLY A 66 -5.42 6.91 3.32
C GLY A 66 -6.94 7.02 3.38
N ALA A 67 -7.57 7.26 2.24
CA ALA A 67 -9.01 7.42 2.15
C ALA A 67 -9.73 6.06 2.18
N PRO A 68 -10.81 5.90 2.98
CA PRO A 68 -11.59 4.66 3.03
C PRO A 68 -12.69 4.58 1.96
N ALA A 69 -12.93 5.65 1.21
CA ALA A 69 -14.03 5.80 0.25
C ALA A 69 -13.68 6.87 -0.81
N PRO A 70 -14.38 6.90 -1.97
CA PRO A 70 -14.17 7.94 -2.98
C PRO A 70 -14.52 9.32 -2.44
N LEU A 71 -14.07 10.36 -3.14
CA LEU A 71 -14.47 11.74 -2.84
C LEU A 71 -15.99 11.97 -3.05
N LEU A 72 -16.60 11.22 -3.98
CA LEU A 72 -18.03 11.28 -4.29
C LEU A 72 -18.59 9.86 -4.42
N GLY A 73 -19.78 9.63 -3.87
CA GLY A 73 -20.44 8.31 -3.88
C GLY A 73 -20.01 7.41 -2.72
N GLY A 74 -20.33 6.12 -2.83
CA GLY A 74 -19.98 5.09 -1.85
C GLY A 74 -18.80 4.23 -2.32
N PRO A 75 -18.10 3.54 -1.41
CA PRO A 75 -17.02 2.65 -1.78
C PRO A 75 -17.56 1.45 -2.57
N VAL A 76 -16.97 1.20 -3.74
CA VAL A 76 -17.14 -0.04 -4.50
C VAL A 76 -15.85 -0.84 -4.34
N THR A 77 -15.97 -2.15 -4.08
CA THR A 77 -14.80 -3.01 -3.86
C THR A 77 -14.69 -4.14 -4.87
N GLY A 78 -13.45 -4.55 -5.16
CA GLY A 78 -13.12 -5.70 -6.00
C GLY A 78 -13.20 -7.06 -5.29
N ALA A 79 -13.92 -7.17 -4.17
CA ALA A 79 -13.89 -8.35 -3.29
C ALA A 79 -14.22 -9.68 -3.99
N LEU A 80 -15.02 -9.65 -5.06
CA LEU A 80 -15.34 -10.83 -5.88
C LEU A 80 -14.12 -11.45 -6.57
N PHE A 81 -13.07 -10.68 -6.86
CA PHE A 81 -11.88 -11.13 -7.59
C PHE A 81 -10.71 -11.49 -6.68
N HIS A 82 -10.67 -10.98 -5.46
CA HIS A 82 -9.50 -11.05 -4.59
C HIS A 82 -9.74 -11.80 -3.27
N GLY A 83 -10.94 -12.35 -3.05
CA GLY A 83 -11.30 -13.00 -1.80
C GLY A 83 -11.82 -12.02 -0.74
N LYS A 84 -12.27 -12.54 0.39
CA LYS A 84 -12.86 -11.74 1.48
C LYS A 84 -11.83 -10.81 2.12
N ASP A 85 -10.58 -11.24 2.24
CA ASP A 85 -9.47 -10.44 2.76
C ASP A 85 -8.76 -9.59 1.69
N GLY A 86 -9.06 -9.80 0.40
CA GLY A 86 -8.42 -9.10 -0.71
C GLY A 86 -7.05 -9.64 -1.11
N LEU A 87 -6.59 -10.74 -0.53
CA LEU A 87 -5.31 -11.40 -0.84
C LEU A 87 -5.45 -12.93 -0.88
N GLY A 88 -6.55 -13.42 -1.46
CA GLY A 88 -6.76 -14.85 -1.71
C GLY A 88 -7.16 -15.68 -0.50
N ASP A 89 -7.55 -15.04 0.61
CA ASP A 89 -8.06 -15.68 1.84
C ASP A 89 -7.10 -16.71 2.47
N VAL A 90 -5.79 -16.56 2.23
CA VAL A 90 -4.76 -17.43 2.80
C VAL A 90 -4.62 -17.12 4.30
N PRO A 91 -4.82 -18.08 5.22
CA PRO A 91 -4.65 -17.85 6.64
C PRO A 91 -3.22 -17.42 6.99
N ASP A 92 -3.09 -16.45 7.90
CA ASP A 92 -1.81 -15.97 8.39
C ASP A 92 -1.87 -15.79 9.92
N PRO A 93 -1.52 -16.84 10.68
CA PRO A 93 -1.61 -16.80 12.14
C PRO A 93 -0.59 -15.86 12.79
N ASN A 94 0.45 -15.44 12.04
CA ASN A 94 1.48 -14.53 12.51
C ASN A 94 1.37 -13.17 11.82
N ALA A 95 0.18 -12.83 11.30
CA ALA A 95 -0.05 -11.58 10.61
C ALA A 95 0.38 -10.39 11.48
N PRO A 96 0.99 -9.37 10.88
CA PRO A 96 1.47 -8.22 11.62
C PRO A 96 0.28 -7.40 12.11
N GLY A 97 0.38 -6.91 13.34
CA GLY A 97 -0.70 -6.13 13.94
C GLY A 97 -0.82 -4.73 13.33
N THR A 98 -2.03 -4.17 13.41
CA THR A 98 -2.35 -2.85 12.84
C THR A 98 -1.70 -1.69 13.61
N GLU A 99 -1.12 -1.94 14.78
CA GLU A 99 -0.30 -0.99 15.52
C GLU A 99 0.97 -0.54 14.77
N LEU A 100 1.39 -1.28 13.73
CA LEU A 100 2.49 -0.90 12.85
C LEU A 100 2.09 0.15 11.81
N LEU A 101 0.79 0.37 11.61
CA LEU A 101 0.29 1.43 10.72
C LEU A 101 0.62 2.80 11.31
N GLN A 102 1.05 3.70 10.44
CA GLN A 102 1.33 5.08 10.84
C GLN A 102 0.03 5.80 11.18
N LYS A 103 0.09 6.65 12.21
CA LYS A 103 -1.03 7.53 12.62
C LYS A 103 -1.22 8.71 11.66
N GLU A 104 -0.15 9.09 10.96
CA GLU A 104 -0.19 10.12 9.92
C GLU A 104 -0.98 9.61 8.72
N ASN A 105 -1.94 10.41 8.23
CA ASN A 105 -2.72 10.05 7.04
C ASN A 105 -1.85 10.08 5.77
N ALA A 106 -2.16 9.19 4.83
CA ALA A 106 -1.47 9.08 3.54
C ALA A 106 -1.24 10.43 2.83
N VAL A 107 -2.23 11.32 2.79
CA VAL A 107 -2.10 12.61 2.10
C VAL A 107 -1.04 13.49 2.77
N THR A 108 -1.06 13.57 4.10
CA THR A 108 -0.06 14.32 4.87
C THR A 108 1.34 13.73 4.68
N ALA A 109 1.45 12.39 4.71
CA ALA A 109 2.71 11.69 4.47
C ALA A 109 3.26 11.95 3.06
N ILE A 110 2.41 11.91 2.02
CA ILE A 110 2.80 12.24 0.64
C ILE A 110 3.38 13.67 0.58
N LEU A 111 2.65 14.66 1.12
CA LEU A 111 3.08 16.05 1.11
C LEU A 111 4.42 16.23 1.82
N ARG A 112 4.58 15.62 3.00
CA ARG A 112 5.82 15.67 3.77
C ARG A 112 6.99 15.03 3.03
N ILE A 113 6.84 13.79 2.57
CA ILE A 113 7.90 13.02 1.90
C ILE A 113 8.37 13.72 0.61
N VAL A 114 7.44 14.26 -0.17
CA VAL A 114 7.76 14.98 -1.42
C VAL A 114 8.45 16.32 -1.14
N ASN A 115 7.98 17.07 -0.14
CA ASN A 115 8.58 18.36 0.24
C ASN A 115 9.99 18.21 0.86
N GLU A 116 10.25 17.14 1.59
CA GLU A 116 11.59 16.81 2.10
C GLU A 116 12.58 16.48 0.96
N ARG A 117 12.10 16.07 -0.22
CA ARG A 117 12.93 15.63 -1.36
C ARG A 117 12.42 16.16 -2.71
N PRO A 118 12.41 17.50 -2.92
CA PRO A 118 11.80 18.10 -4.10
C PRO A 118 12.39 17.56 -5.41
N GLY A 119 11.53 17.14 -6.34
CA GLY A 119 11.91 16.66 -7.67
C GLY A 119 12.58 15.27 -7.71
N GLN A 120 12.71 14.57 -6.58
CA GLN A 120 13.41 13.28 -6.51
C GLN A 120 12.48 12.08 -6.33
N VAL A 121 11.31 12.29 -5.73
CA VAL A 121 10.34 11.23 -5.42
C VAL A 121 9.54 10.87 -6.67
N ARG A 122 9.53 9.58 -7.00
CA ARG A 122 8.60 9.01 -7.99
C ARG A 122 7.40 8.45 -7.23
N TRP A 123 6.22 8.93 -7.57
CA TRP A 123 4.97 8.37 -7.06
C TRP A 123 4.47 7.29 -8.02
N TYR A 124 4.16 6.11 -7.50
CA TYR A 124 3.62 5.01 -8.27
C TYR A 124 2.26 4.61 -7.72
N ARG A 125 1.26 4.62 -8.61
CA ARG A 125 -0.06 4.05 -8.38
C ARG A 125 -0.40 3.20 -9.60
N TYR A 126 -0.80 1.96 -9.39
CA TYR A 126 -1.24 1.13 -10.49
C TYR A 126 -2.64 1.60 -10.96
N PRO A 127 -2.83 1.97 -12.23
CA PRO A 127 -4.13 2.40 -12.72
C PRO A 127 -5.06 1.19 -12.86
N LYS A 128 -6.11 1.12 -12.03
CA LYS A 128 -7.18 0.14 -12.18
C LYS A 128 -8.44 0.83 -12.72
N TYR A 129 -9.01 0.28 -13.79
CA TYR A 129 -10.14 0.86 -14.54
C TYR A 129 -11.51 0.74 -13.83
N LEU A 130 -11.55 0.61 -12.51
CA LEU A 130 -12.78 0.30 -11.75
C LEU A 130 -13.08 1.27 -10.59
N SER A 131 -12.52 2.47 -10.60
CA SER A 131 -12.90 3.56 -9.67
C SER A 131 -13.68 4.66 -10.37
#